data_AF-A0AA41V236-F1
#
_entry.id   AF-A0AA41V236-F1
#
_cell.length_a   1.000
_cell.length_b   1.000
_cell.length_c   1.000
_cell.angle_alpha   90.00
_cell.angle_beta   90.00
_cell.angle_gamma   90.00
#
_symmetry.space_group_name_H-M   'P 1'
#
loop_
_entity.id
_entity.type
_entity.pdbx_description
1 polymer ?
#
loop_
_entity_poly.entity_id
_entity_poly.type
_entity_poly.pdbx_seq_one_letter_code
_entity_poly.pdbx_strand_id
1 'polypeptide(L)'
;MLLELSRREKNQGIKPDEDLDIFIKALALGGNKTSLAVEYILKILGLDTCADTLVGDEMLKGISGGQKKRLTTGELLVGPARVLFMDEISTGLDSSTTYQIIKYLRHSTRALDGTTVISLLQPAPETYQLFDDVILLCEGQIVYQGPCASALDFFAFMGFKCPERKNVADFLQEVVSRKDQEQYWSVPECAYEYIPVVKFAEAFRSFHVGKSLSKKLLVPFDKRRNHPAALSTSTYGMNVAELLKTSFSWQLLLMKRNSFIYVFRFVQLLFVAIITMTVFFRTKMHHQTFEDGGIYLGALYFAMIMILFNGFTEVSMLIAKLPVLYKHRELRFYPGWVYTLPSWLLSIPSSALESGMWVAVTYYVIGFDPQITR
;
A
#
# COMPACT_ATOMS: atom_id res chain seq x y z
N MET A 1 -0.59 27.19 -17.36
CA MET A 1 -1.68 26.23 -17.07
C MET A 1 -2.63 26.74 -15.97
N LEU A 2 -2.21 26.86 -14.70
CA LEU A 2 -3.10 27.33 -13.59
C LEU A 2 -3.70 28.73 -13.79
N LEU A 3 -2.91 29.69 -14.27
CA LEU A 3 -3.37 31.05 -14.61
C LEU A 3 -4.42 31.07 -15.71
N GLU A 4 -4.36 30.12 -16.64
CA GLU A 4 -5.28 30.00 -17.76
C GLU A 4 -6.59 29.31 -17.32
N LEU A 5 -6.48 28.35 -16.40
CA LEU A 5 -7.60 27.65 -15.77
C LEU A 5 -8.43 28.62 -14.92
N SER A 6 -7.77 29.37 -14.04
CA SER A 6 -8.43 30.41 -13.22
C SER A 6 -9.10 31.51 -14.06
N ARG A 7 -8.52 31.84 -15.23
CA ARG A 7 -9.11 32.80 -16.18
C ARG A 7 -10.36 32.24 -16.86
N ARG A 8 -10.38 30.93 -17.19
CA ARG A 8 -11.55 30.25 -17.78
C ARG A 8 -12.70 30.10 -16.77
N GLU A 9 -12.39 29.73 -15.53
CA GLU A 9 -13.37 29.64 -14.45
C GLU A 9 -14.05 30.98 -14.18
N LYS A 10 -13.26 32.06 -14.14
CA LYS A 10 -13.77 33.43 -13.98
C LYS A 10 -14.64 33.88 -15.15
N ASN A 11 -14.28 33.51 -16.38
CA ASN A 11 -15.07 33.82 -17.58
C ASN A 11 -16.38 33.02 -17.67
N GLN A 12 -16.42 31.81 -17.12
CA GLN A 12 -17.60 30.94 -17.11
C GLN A 12 -18.46 31.11 -15.85
N GLY A 13 -18.06 31.95 -14.89
CA GLY A 13 -18.78 32.16 -13.63
C GLY A 13 -18.82 30.93 -12.72
N ILE A 14 -17.92 29.96 -12.94
CA ILE A 14 -17.85 28.72 -12.19
C ILE A 14 -17.10 29.01 -10.88
N LYS A 15 -17.75 28.77 -9.73
CA LYS A 15 -17.06 28.69 -8.44
C LYS A 15 -16.60 27.24 -8.26
N PRO A 16 -15.29 26.93 -8.36
CA PRO A 16 -14.81 25.59 -8.10
C PRO A 16 -15.00 25.24 -6.62
N ASP A 17 -15.18 23.97 -6.34
CA ASP A 17 -15.13 23.45 -4.97
C ASP A 17 -13.74 23.73 -4.40
N GLU A 18 -13.68 24.39 -3.25
CA GLU A 18 -12.44 24.91 -2.65
C GLU A 18 -11.43 23.79 -2.39
N ASP A 19 -11.92 22.63 -1.96
CA ASP A 19 -11.12 21.42 -1.74
C ASP A 19 -10.48 20.89 -3.04
N LEU A 20 -11.26 20.87 -4.13
CA LEU A 20 -10.83 20.40 -5.44
C LEU A 20 -9.82 21.36 -6.09
N ASP A 21 -10.04 22.66 -5.97
CA ASP A 21 -9.14 23.69 -6.51
C ASP A 21 -7.77 23.65 -5.81
N ILE A 22 -7.75 23.51 -4.47
CA ILE A 22 -6.51 23.32 -3.70
C ILE A 22 -5.76 22.07 -4.18
N PHE A 23 -6.47 20.96 -4.37
CA PHE A 23 -5.86 19.71 -4.84
C PHE A 23 -5.26 19.83 -6.25
N ILE A 24 -6.00 20.42 -7.20
CA ILE A 24 -5.53 20.64 -8.57
C ILE A 24 -4.30 21.56 -8.59
N LYS A 25 -4.32 22.63 -7.79
CA LYS A 25 -3.18 23.54 -7.63
C LYS A 25 -1.96 22.84 -7.04
N ALA A 26 -2.16 21.95 -6.06
CA ALA A 26 -1.09 21.16 -5.46
C ALA A 26 -0.46 20.19 -6.47
N LEU A 27 -1.28 19.47 -7.26
CA LEU A 27 -0.82 18.56 -8.31
C LEU A 27 -0.06 19.28 -9.44
N ALA A 28 -0.50 20.48 -9.83
CA ALA A 28 0.09 21.24 -10.93
C ALA A 28 1.45 21.91 -10.58
N LEU A 29 1.77 22.06 -9.30
CA LEU A 29 3.04 22.63 -8.81
C LEU A 29 4.11 21.52 -8.64
N GLY A 30 4.35 20.74 -9.70
CA GLY A 30 5.17 19.52 -9.71
C GLY A 30 6.70 19.67 -9.54
N GLY A 31 7.20 20.72 -8.87
CA GLY A 31 8.65 21.00 -8.83
C GLY A 31 9.36 20.81 -7.49
N ASN A 32 8.71 21.07 -6.34
CA ASN A 32 9.40 21.14 -5.04
C ASN A 32 8.52 20.79 -3.82
N LYS A 33 7.29 20.28 -4.03
CA LYS A 33 6.25 20.17 -2.99
C LYS A 33 5.46 18.86 -3.04
N THR A 34 6.14 17.72 -3.17
CA THR A 34 5.51 16.42 -2.85
C THR A 34 4.91 16.40 -1.44
N SER A 35 5.36 17.27 -0.52
CA SER A 35 4.78 17.42 0.82
C SER A 35 3.32 17.87 0.80
N LEU A 36 2.89 18.73 -0.13
CA LEU A 36 1.58 19.40 0.00
C LEU A 36 0.42 18.46 -0.37
N ALA A 37 0.62 17.63 -1.39
CA ALA A 37 -0.31 16.55 -1.72
C ALA A 37 -0.35 15.48 -0.62
N VAL A 38 0.81 15.12 -0.06
CA VAL A 38 0.91 14.16 1.05
C VAL A 38 0.24 14.70 2.30
N GLU A 39 0.48 15.96 2.67
CA GLU A 39 -0.16 16.64 3.80
C GLU A 39 -1.68 16.71 3.65
N TYR A 40 -2.17 17.00 2.44
CA TYR A 40 -3.61 17.01 2.15
C TYR A 40 -4.23 15.62 2.30
N ILE A 41 -3.59 14.59 1.74
CA ILE A 41 -4.03 13.19 1.88
C ILE A 41 -3.99 12.74 3.35
N LEU A 42 -2.94 13.11 4.10
CA LEU A 42 -2.86 12.83 5.54
C LEU A 42 -4.01 13.47 6.31
N LYS A 43 -4.39 14.72 6.00
CA LYS A 43 -5.55 15.38 6.61
C LYS A 43 -6.87 14.70 6.29
N ILE A 44 -7.11 14.33 5.03
CA ILE A 44 -8.33 13.62 4.62
C ILE A 44 -8.45 12.28 5.34
N LEU A 45 -7.33 11.57 5.48
CA LEU A 45 -7.28 10.31 6.18
C LEU A 45 -7.27 10.48 7.71
N GLY A 46 -7.27 11.70 8.25
CA GLY A 46 -7.16 11.94 9.70
C GLY A 46 -5.89 11.34 10.31
N LEU A 47 -4.79 11.42 9.57
CA LEU A 47 -3.44 10.95 9.92
C LEU A 47 -2.48 12.13 10.19
N ASP A 48 -2.97 13.36 10.19
CA ASP A 48 -2.23 14.58 10.49
C ASP A 48 -1.61 14.55 11.89
N THR A 49 -2.38 14.12 12.89
CA THR A 49 -1.92 13.99 14.28
C THR A 49 -0.82 12.96 14.47
N CYS A 50 -0.69 11.99 13.56
CA CYS A 50 0.30 10.92 13.62
C CYS A 50 1.33 10.94 12.49
N ALA A 51 1.43 12.04 11.75
CA ALA A 51 2.31 12.17 10.58
C ALA A 51 3.78 11.87 10.87
N ASP A 52 4.29 12.34 12.02
CA ASP A 52 5.69 12.15 12.46
C ASP A 52 5.89 10.99 13.44
N THR A 53 4.85 10.17 13.66
CA THR A 53 4.93 9.03 14.57
C THR A 53 5.42 7.77 13.84
N LEU A 54 6.15 6.91 14.56
CA LEU A 54 6.57 5.63 14.00
C LEU A 54 5.34 4.72 13.79
N VAL A 55 5.27 4.09 12.62
CA VAL A 55 4.19 3.13 12.30
C VAL A 55 4.19 1.96 13.28
N GLY A 56 5.38 1.54 13.74
CA GLY A 56 5.56 0.44 14.69
C GLY A 56 5.31 -0.93 14.08
N ASP A 57 5.76 -1.97 14.79
CA ASP A 57 5.56 -3.37 14.46
C ASP A 57 4.76 -4.07 15.58
N GLU A 58 4.86 -5.39 15.72
CA GLU A 58 4.19 -6.14 16.80
C GLU A 58 4.85 -5.91 18.17
N MET A 59 6.15 -5.58 18.19
CA MET A 59 6.94 -5.42 19.42
C MET A 59 7.10 -3.95 19.83
N LEU A 60 7.17 -3.05 18.85
CA LEU A 60 7.28 -1.60 19.00
C LEU A 60 5.93 -0.95 18.75
N LYS A 61 5.36 -0.39 19.82
CA LYS A 61 4.12 0.38 19.74
C LYS A 61 4.28 1.55 18.77
N GLY A 62 3.35 1.64 17.82
CA GLY A 62 3.25 2.75 16.87
C GLY A 62 1.80 3.17 16.68
N ILE A 63 1.42 3.45 15.43
CA ILE A 63 0.06 3.84 15.08
C ILE A 63 -0.93 2.67 15.26
N SER A 64 -2.20 2.99 15.51
CA SER A 64 -3.25 1.98 15.71
C SER A 64 -3.53 1.17 14.44
N GLY A 65 -4.14 -0.02 14.57
CA GLY A 65 -4.48 -0.86 13.41
C GLY A 65 -5.34 -0.14 12.37
N GLY A 66 -6.33 0.64 12.81
CA GLY A 66 -7.15 1.47 11.91
C GLY A 66 -6.35 2.59 11.23
N GLN A 67 -5.36 3.17 11.91
CA GLN A 67 -4.44 4.13 11.29
C GLN A 67 -3.50 3.45 10.27
N LYS A 68 -3.00 2.23 10.53
CA LYS A 68 -2.21 1.45 9.56
C LYS A 68 -3.00 1.15 8.29
N LYS A 69 -4.29 0.83 8.43
CA LYS A 69 -5.17 0.61 7.28
C LYS A 69 -5.34 1.87 6.44
N ARG A 70 -5.62 3.01 7.09
CA ARG A 70 -5.69 4.32 6.41
C ARG A 70 -4.39 4.71 5.73
N LEU A 71 -3.25 4.45 6.36
CA LEU A 71 -1.94 4.72 5.77
C LEU A 71 -1.71 3.91 4.49
N THR A 72 -2.12 2.63 4.48
CA THR A 72 -2.08 1.78 3.28
C THR A 72 -2.96 2.31 2.17
N THR A 73 -4.15 2.86 2.49
CA THR A 73 -4.98 3.57 1.52
C THR A 73 -4.28 4.82 1.00
N GLY A 74 -3.70 5.64 1.87
CA GLY A 74 -2.96 6.85 1.51
C GLY A 74 -1.78 6.60 0.57
N GLU A 75 -1.04 5.52 0.80
CA GLU A 75 0.04 5.07 -0.07
C GLU A 75 -0.43 4.85 -1.52
N LEU A 76 -1.62 4.27 -1.72
CA LEU A 76 -2.22 4.07 -3.05
C LEU A 76 -2.74 5.39 -3.64
N LEU A 77 -3.26 6.30 -2.81
CA LEU A 77 -3.86 7.57 -3.22
C LEU A 77 -2.85 8.62 -3.70
N VAL A 78 -1.60 8.55 -3.22
CA VAL A 78 -0.51 9.44 -3.67
C VAL A 78 -0.06 9.09 -5.09
N GLY A 79 -0.26 7.84 -5.52
CA GLY A 79 0.13 7.38 -6.85
C GLY A 79 -0.70 7.99 -7.97
N PRO A 80 -0.14 8.18 -9.18
CA PRO A 80 -0.86 8.67 -10.36
C PRO A 80 -1.73 7.56 -10.99
N ALA A 81 -2.55 6.87 -10.20
CA ALA A 81 -3.42 5.81 -10.67
C ALA A 81 -4.64 6.39 -11.38
N ARG A 82 -4.81 6.07 -12.68
CA ARG A 82 -6.01 6.42 -13.44
C ARG A 82 -7.18 5.49 -13.16
N VAL A 83 -6.88 4.24 -12.82
CA VAL A 83 -7.89 3.25 -12.44
C VAL A 83 -7.56 2.75 -11.05
N LEU A 84 -8.51 2.89 -10.14
CA LEU A 84 -8.32 2.57 -8.74
C LEU A 84 -9.36 1.55 -8.31
N PHE A 85 -8.89 0.42 -7.79
CA PHE A 85 -9.74 -0.63 -7.23
C PHE A 85 -9.53 -0.66 -5.72
N MET A 86 -10.63 -0.53 -4.98
CA MET A 86 -10.61 -0.42 -3.54
C MET A 86 -11.58 -1.41 -2.92
N ASP A 87 -11.04 -2.35 -2.15
CA ASP A 87 -11.83 -3.36 -1.48
C ASP A 87 -12.01 -3.04 0.01
N GLU A 88 -13.26 -3.11 0.48
CA GLU A 88 -13.67 -2.92 1.88
C GLU A 88 -12.98 -1.77 2.63
N ILE A 89 -12.89 -0.58 2.01
CA ILE A 89 -12.16 0.54 2.62
C ILE A 89 -12.84 1.12 3.87
N SER A 90 -14.12 0.86 4.06
CA SER A 90 -14.88 1.30 5.25
C SER A 90 -14.63 0.43 6.50
N THR A 91 -14.11 -0.80 6.36
CA THR A 91 -14.00 -1.68 7.53
C THR A 91 -12.92 -1.17 8.50
N GLY A 92 -13.32 -0.90 9.74
CA GLY A 92 -12.47 -0.30 10.76
C GLY A 92 -12.41 1.24 10.74
N LEU A 93 -13.27 1.91 9.95
CA LEU A 93 -13.43 3.36 9.95
C LEU A 93 -14.80 3.78 10.50
N ASP A 94 -14.86 4.99 11.06
CA ASP A 94 -16.11 5.65 11.38
C ASP A 94 -16.79 6.19 10.10
N SER A 95 -18.09 6.44 10.19
CA SER A 95 -18.90 6.92 9.06
C SER A 95 -18.44 8.29 8.54
N SER A 96 -17.97 9.17 9.43
CA SER A 96 -17.52 10.51 9.06
C SER A 96 -16.21 10.47 8.27
N THR A 97 -15.22 9.70 8.73
CA THR A 97 -13.96 9.49 8.01
C THR A 97 -14.22 8.80 6.67
N THR A 98 -15.11 7.81 6.63
CA THR A 98 -15.49 7.13 5.38
C THR A 98 -16.05 8.12 4.37
N TYR A 99 -16.97 9.01 4.79
CA TYR A 99 -17.53 10.05 3.93
C TYR A 99 -16.44 10.97 3.35
N GLN A 100 -15.49 11.43 4.18
CA GLN A 100 -14.39 12.29 3.71
C GLN A 100 -13.48 11.59 2.69
N ILE A 101 -13.17 10.30 2.91
CA ILE A 101 -12.37 9.52 1.97
C ILE A 101 -13.10 9.35 0.63
N ILE A 102 -14.39 9.01 0.64
CA ILE A 102 -15.19 8.88 -0.58
C ILE A 102 -15.33 10.22 -1.30
N LYS A 103 -15.53 11.32 -0.55
CA LYS A 103 -15.56 12.68 -1.09
C LYS A 103 -14.25 12.99 -1.83
N TYR A 104 -13.10 12.74 -1.19
CA TYR A 104 -11.79 12.92 -1.84
C TYR A 104 -11.63 12.05 -3.08
N LEU A 105 -11.99 10.77 -3.01
CA LEU A 105 -11.90 9.85 -4.15
C LEU A 105 -12.73 10.34 -5.33
N ARG A 106 -13.94 10.84 -5.08
CA ARG A 106 -14.80 11.44 -6.11
C ARG A 106 -14.12 12.64 -6.76
N HIS A 107 -13.57 13.55 -5.96
CA HIS A 107 -12.84 14.72 -6.45
C HIS A 107 -11.60 14.33 -7.26
N SER A 108 -10.79 13.41 -6.75
CA SER A 108 -9.59 12.91 -7.40
C SER A 108 -9.91 12.23 -8.73
N THR A 109 -10.94 11.38 -8.77
CA THR A 109 -11.42 10.70 -9.98
C THR A 109 -11.83 11.71 -11.06
N ARG A 110 -12.55 12.76 -10.68
CA ARG A 110 -12.96 13.83 -11.61
C ARG A 110 -11.79 14.71 -12.06
N ALA A 111 -10.85 15.01 -11.18
CA ALA A 111 -9.68 15.84 -11.49
C ALA A 111 -8.69 15.12 -12.44
N LEU A 112 -8.49 13.83 -12.22
CA LEU A 112 -7.51 13.01 -12.95
C LEU A 112 -8.11 12.33 -14.19
N ASP A 113 -9.40 12.54 -14.46
CA ASP A 113 -10.17 11.83 -15.49
C ASP A 113 -9.99 10.30 -15.36
N GLY A 114 -10.11 9.83 -14.13
CA GLY A 114 -9.89 8.44 -13.73
C GLY A 114 -11.18 7.63 -13.58
N THR A 115 -11.04 6.37 -13.19
CA THR A 115 -12.15 5.47 -12.84
C THR A 115 -11.84 4.81 -11.51
N THR A 116 -12.72 4.99 -10.52
CA THR A 116 -12.56 4.39 -9.20
C THR A 116 -13.71 3.42 -8.93
N VAL A 117 -13.37 2.18 -8.62
CA VAL A 117 -14.32 1.12 -8.25
C VAL A 117 -14.08 0.77 -6.79
N ILE A 118 -15.13 0.90 -5.99
CA ILE A 118 -15.05 0.74 -4.53
C ILE A 118 -16.08 -0.31 -4.09
N SER A 119 -15.63 -1.28 -3.31
CA SER A 119 -16.48 -2.17 -2.53
C SER A 119 -16.72 -1.56 -1.15
N LEU A 120 -18.00 -1.33 -0.79
CA LEU A 120 -18.39 -0.83 0.53
C LEU A 120 -19.40 -1.78 1.17
N LEU A 121 -19.14 -2.10 2.44
CA LEU A 121 -20.11 -2.77 3.29
C LEU A 121 -21.02 -1.71 3.93
N GLN A 122 -22.33 -1.77 3.65
CA GLN A 122 -23.39 -0.98 4.27
C GLN A 122 -23.06 0.52 4.42
N PRO A 123 -22.91 1.27 3.32
CA PRO A 123 -22.58 2.68 3.38
C PRO A 123 -23.72 3.52 3.98
N ALA A 124 -23.36 4.54 4.75
CA ALA A 124 -24.29 5.56 5.21
C ALA A 124 -24.96 6.28 4.02
N PRO A 125 -26.20 6.79 4.16
CA PRO A 125 -26.93 7.44 3.07
C PRO A 125 -26.15 8.58 2.40
N GLU A 126 -25.45 9.39 3.19
CA GLU A 126 -24.65 10.52 2.72
C GLU A 126 -23.50 10.04 1.83
N THR A 127 -22.88 8.91 2.19
CA THR A 127 -21.80 8.28 1.43
C THR A 127 -22.32 7.63 0.15
N TYR A 128 -23.48 6.97 0.20
CA TYR A 128 -24.12 6.37 -0.99
C TYR A 128 -24.42 7.42 -2.06
N GLN A 129 -24.87 8.61 -1.67
CA GLN A 129 -25.17 9.72 -2.59
C GLN A 129 -23.93 10.31 -3.30
N LEU A 130 -22.72 9.99 -2.86
CA LEU A 130 -21.49 10.44 -3.52
C LEU A 130 -21.16 9.62 -4.77
N PHE A 131 -21.72 8.42 -4.91
CA PHE A 131 -21.47 7.54 -6.05
C PHE A 131 -22.29 7.94 -7.27
N ASP A 132 -21.69 7.80 -8.45
CA ASP A 132 -22.36 8.05 -9.72
C ASP A 132 -23.13 6.79 -10.18
N ASP A 133 -22.50 5.62 -10.08
CA ASP A 133 -23.07 4.31 -10.42
C ASP A 133 -22.96 3.31 -9.25
N VAL A 134 -23.87 2.33 -9.19
CA VAL A 134 -23.87 1.21 -8.25
C VAL A 134 -23.87 -0.12 -9.00
N ILE A 135 -23.09 -1.09 -8.48
CA ILE A 135 -23.07 -2.48 -8.93
C ILE A 135 -23.55 -3.34 -7.77
N LEU A 136 -24.68 -4.02 -7.95
CA LEU A 136 -25.22 -4.96 -6.96
C LEU A 136 -24.92 -6.39 -7.41
N LEU A 137 -24.06 -7.05 -6.65
CA LEU A 137 -23.67 -8.45 -6.88
C LEU A 137 -24.31 -9.34 -5.81
N CYS A 138 -24.98 -10.41 -6.22
CA CYS A 138 -25.58 -11.40 -5.31
C CYS A 138 -25.41 -12.80 -5.91
N GLU A 139 -24.96 -13.79 -5.13
CA GLU A 139 -24.78 -15.18 -5.57
C GLU A 139 -23.99 -15.33 -6.90
N GLY A 140 -23.01 -14.45 -7.14
CA GLY A 140 -22.21 -14.43 -8.37
C GLY A 140 -22.92 -13.83 -9.60
N GLN A 141 -24.14 -13.31 -9.45
CA GLN A 141 -24.91 -12.64 -10.50
C GLN A 141 -24.95 -11.12 -10.27
N ILE A 142 -24.92 -10.36 -11.37
CA ILE A 142 -25.17 -8.91 -11.34
C ILE A 142 -26.68 -8.70 -11.36
N VAL A 143 -27.22 -8.27 -10.23
CA VAL A 143 -28.64 -7.97 -10.04
C VAL A 143 -28.98 -6.63 -10.68
N TYR A 144 -28.10 -5.65 -10.50
CA TYR A 144 -28.25 -4.31 -11.05
C TYR A 144 -26.89 -3.67 -11.30
N GLN A 145 -26.75 -2.93 -12.39
CA GLN A 145 -25.58 -2.11 -12.69
C GLN A 145 -25.99 -0.82 -13.38
N GLY A 146 -25.68 0.33 -12.79
CA GLY A 146 -25.95 1.63 -13.41
C GLY A 146 -26.13 2.76 -12.41
N PRO A 147 -26.75 3.88 -12.82
CA PRO A 147 -26.83 5.07 -12.00
C PRO A 147 -27.58 4.86 -10.69
N CYS A 148 -27.05 5.40 -9.59
CA CYS A 148 -27.67 5.26 -8.27
C CYS A 148 -29.12 5.75 -8.23
N ALA A 149 -29.47 6.77 -9.03
CA ALA A 149 -30.81 7.32 -9.13
C ALA A 149 -31.83 6.33 -9.70
N SER A 150 -31.43 5.49 -10.65
CA SER A 150 -32.32 4.54 -11.33
C SER A 150 -32.38 3.16 -10.64
N ALA A 151 -31.65 2.98 -9.54
CA ALA A 151 -31.66 1.73 -8.80
C ALA A 151 -33.03 1.46 -8.16
N LEU A 152 -33.65 2.48 -7.54
CA LEU A 152 -34.98 2.35 -6.94
C LEU A 152 -36.06 2.07 -7.98
N ASP A 153 -35.97 2.69 -9.17
CA ASP A 153 -36.91 2.47 -10.28
C ASP A 153 -36.89 1.00 -10.76
N PHE A 154 -35.72 0.37 -10.77
CA PHE A 154 -35.58 -1.03 -11.14
C PHE A 154 -36.28 -1.96 -10.15
N PHE A 155 -36.10 -1.72 -8.84
CA PHE A 155 -36.79 -2.53 -7.82
C PHE A 155 -38.29 -2.25 -7.77
N ALA A 156 -38.72 -1.01 -8.06
CA ALA A 156 -40.12 -0.67 -8.24
C ALA A 156 -40.75 -1.39 -9.45
N PHE A 157 -40.01 -1.51 -10.56
CA PHE A 157 -40.44 -2.31 -11.72
C PHE A 157 -40.63 -3.80 -11.37
N MET A 158 -39.88 -4.31 -10.40
CA MET A 158 -40.01 -5.68 -9.88
C MET A 158 -41.08 -5.83 -8.80
N GLY A 159 -41.77 -4.75 -8.41
CA GLY A 159 -42.83 -4.77 -7.39
C GLY A 159 -42.37 -4.47 -5.95
N PHE A 160 -41.14 -4.01 -5.76
CA PHE A 160 -40.59 -3.67 -4.45
C PHE A 160 -40.47 -2.16 -4.25
N LYS A 161 -40.87 -1.66 -3.08
CA LYS A 161 -40.77 -0.24 -2.73
C LYS A 161 -39.91 -0.04 -1.49
N CYS A 162 -38.94 0.87 -1.59
CA CYS A 162 -38.14 1.28 -0.45
C CYS A 162 -38.98 2.16 0.51
N PRO A 163 -39.03 1.84 1.82
CA PRO A 163 -39.64 2.72 2.82
C PRO A 163 -38.88 4.04 2.96
N GLU A 164 -39.57 5.14 3.27
CA GLU A 164 -38.97 6.49 3.34
C GLU A 164 -37.88 6.63 4.43
N ARG A 165 -37.99 5.87 5.52
CA ARG A 165 -37.03 5.91 6.64
C ARG A 165 -35.86 4.94 6.49
N LYS A 166 -35.86 4.10 5.45
CA LYS A 166 -34.84 3.07 5.25
C LYS A 166 -33.74 3.63 4.35
N ASN A 167 -32.49 3.31 4.69
CA ASN A 167 -31.35 3.60 3.83
C ASN A 167 -31.46 2.81 2.52
N VAL A 168 -31.27 3.48 1.39
CA VAL A 168 -31.31 2.86 0.06
C VAL A 168 -30.28 1.76 -0.05
N ALA A 169 -29.07 1.96 0.46
CA ALA A 169 -28.02 0.94 0.38
C ALA A 169 -28.39 -0.34 1.14
N ASP A 170 -29.01 -0.22 2.31
CA ASP A 170 -29.48 -1.36 3.09
C ASP A 170 -30.67 -2.04 2.41
N PHE A 171 -31.61 -1.25 1.86
CA PHE A 171 -32.72 -1.77 1.06
C PHE A 171 -32.22 -2.62 -0.12
N LEU A 172 -31.22 -2.14 -0.87
CA LEU A 172 -30.66 -2.85 -2.02
C LEU A 172 -30.03 -4.20 -1.63
N GLN A 173 -29.49 -4.33 -0.41
CA GLN A 173 -28.94 -5.59 0.09
C GLN A 173 -30.03 -6.52 0.64
N GLU A 174 -31.04 -5.98 1.30
CA GLU A 174 -32.09 -6.78 1.94
C GLU A 174 -33.15 -7.26 0.94
N VAL A 175 -33.46 -6.50 -0.12
CA VAL A 175 -34.48 -6.87 -1.12
C VAL A 175 -34.10 -8.14 -1.92
N VAL A 176 -32.81 -8.46 -1.99
CA VAL A 176 -32.31 -9.72 -2.59
C VAL A 176 -32.17 -10.85 -1.57
N SER A 177 -32.29 -10.58 -0.27
CA SER A 177 -32.22 -11.57 0.81
C SER A 177 -33.54 -12.32 0.94
N ARG A 178 -33.48 -13.66 0.99
CA ARG A 178 -34.66 -14.52 1.19
C ARG A 178 -35.42 -14.22 2.48
N LYS A 179 -34.73 -13.74 3.53
CA LYS A 179 -35.35 -13.45 4.83
C LYS A 179 -36.12 -12.13 4.83
N ASP A 180 -35.65 -11.17 4.05
CA ASP A 180 -36.00 -9.76 4.20
C ASP A 180 -36.71 -9.19 2.97
N GLN A 181 -36.92 -9.99 1.92
CA GLN A 181 -37.57 -9.54 0.69
C GLN A 181 -39.08 -9.27 0.87
N GLU A 182 -39.76 -10.01 1.74
CA GLU A 182 -41.22 -9.91 1.95
C GLU A 182 -41.65 -8.51 2.44
N GLN A 183 -40.89 -7.92 3.37
CA GLN A 183 -41.21 -6.61 3.96
C GLN A 183 -41.20 -5.44 2.96
N TYR A 184 -40.64 -5.65 1.77
CA TYR A 184 -40.54 -4.63 0.72
C TYR A 184 -41.57 -4.80 -0.40
N TRP A 185 -42.36 -5.87 -0.37
CA TRP A 185 -43.38 -6.15 -1.38
C TRP A 185 -44.48 -5.08 -1.33
N SER A 186 -44.73 -4.41 -2.46
CA SER A 186 -45.68 -3.30 -2.50
C SER A 186 -46.82 -3.50 -3.51
N VAL A 187 -46.98 -4.69 -4.08
CA VAL A 187 -48.04 -4.99 -5.05
C VAL A 187 -49.25 -5.59 -4.31
N PRO A 188 -50.32 -4.82 -4.08
CA PRO A 188 -51.46 -5.28 -3.27
C PRO A 188 -52.28 -6.37 -3.95
N GLU A 189 -52.19 -6.49 -5.28
CA GLU A 189 -52.98 -7.42 -6.09
C GLU A 189 -52.37 -8.83 -6.16
N CYS A 190 -51.12 -9.00 -5.74
CA CYS A 190 -50.37 -10.24 -5.85
C CYS A 190 -49.84 -10.68 -4.48
N ALA A 191 -50.07 -11.94 -4.12
CA ALA A 191 -49.44 -12.52 -2.94
C ALA A 191 -47.93 -12.57 -3.13
N TYR A 192 -47.19 -12.30 -2.06
CA TYR A 192 -45.73 -12.36 -2.10
C TYR A 192 -45.26 -13.80 -2.35
N GLU A 193 -44.39 -13.95 -3.35
CA GLU A 193 -43.60 -15.15 -3.58
C GLU A 193 -42.13 -14.74 -3.68
N TYR A 194 -41.25 -15.54 -3.07
CA TYR A 194 -39.82 -15.27 -3.13
C TYR A 194 -39.32 -15.25 -4.58
N ILE A 195 -38.74 -14.12 -4.99
CA ILE A 195 -38.15 -13.91 -6.29
C ILE A 195 -36.66 -14.29 -6.19
N PRO A 196 -36.19 -15.37 -6.85
CA PRO A 196 -34.79 -15.73 -6.84
C PRO A 196 -33.93 -14.71 -7.60
N VAL A 197 -32.65 -14.61 -7.20
CA VAL A 197 -31.66 -13.69 -7.76
C VAL A 197 -31.56 -13.77 -9.29
N VAL A 198 -31.70 -14.96 -9.85
CA VAL A 198 -31.69 -15.20 -11.30
C VAL A 198 -32.78 -14.42 -12.02
N LYS A 199 -34.00 -14.34 -11.46
CA LYS A 199 -35.10 -13.58 -12.06
C LYS A 199 -34.81 -12.07 -12.05
N PHE A 200 -34.15 -11.55 -11.01
CA PHE A 200 -33.71 -10.15 -11.03
C PHE A 200 -32.66 -9.90 -12.11
N ALA A 201 -31.67 -10.79 -12.26
CA ALA A 201 -30.65 -10.66 -13.29
C ALA A 201 -31.26 -10.69 -14.72
N GLU A 202 -32.26 -11.55 -14.94
CA GLU A 202 -33.02 -11.60 -16.20
C GLU A 202 -33.85 -10.32 -16.42
N ALA A 203 -34.53 -9.84 -15.39
CA ALA A 203 -35.29 -8.59 -15.45
C ALA A 203 -34.39 -7.38 -15.70
N PHE A 204 -33.17 -7.35 -15.14
CA PHE A 204 -32.22 -6.28 -15.40
C PHE A 204 -31.83 -6.21 -16.88
N ARG A 205 -31.68 -7.36 -17.56
CA ARG A 205 -31.44 -7.39 -19.01
C ARG A 205 -32.59 -6.82 -19.83
N SER A 206 -33.82 -6.90 -19.33
CA SER A 206 -35.01 -6.35 -20.00
C SER A 206 -35.29 -4.89 -19.64
N PHE A 207 -34.81 -4.44 -18.48
CA PHE A 207 -34.90 -3.06 -17.99
C PHE A 207 -34.12 -2.07 -18.87
N HIS A 208 -34.59 -0.82 -18.96
CA HIS A 208 -34.02 0.16 -19.91
C HIS A 208 -32.54 0.46 -19.65
N VAL A 209 -32.10 0.47 -18.39
CA VAL A 209 -30.68 0.66 -18.03
C VAL A 209 -29.84 -0.51 -18.52
N GLY A 210 -30.26 -1.75 -18.24
CA GLY A 210 -29.53 -2.94 -18.67
C GLY A 210 -29.51 -3.11 -20.20
N LYS A 211 -30.60 -2.78 -20.90
CA LYS A 211 -30.63 -2.72 -22.37
C LYS A 211 -29.65 -1.68 -22.92
N SER A 212 -29.63 -0.48 -22.35
CA SER A 212 -28.71 0.59 -22.76
C SER A 212 -27.25 0.19 -22.52
N LEU A 213 -26.96 -0.40 -21.36
CA LEU A 213 -25.63 -0.90 -21.01
C LEU A 213 -25.19 -2.01 -21.97
N SER A 214 -26.04 -3.01 -22.21
CA SER A 214 -25.77 -4.10 -23.16
C SER A 214 -25.50 -3.56 -24.56
N LYS A 215 -26.30 -2.60 -25.04
CA LYS A 215 -26.09 -1.93 -26.32
C LYS A 215 -24.74 -1.20 -26.38
N LYS A 216 -24.33 -0.52 -25.30
CA LYS A 216 -23.02 0.14 -25.21
C LYS A 216 -21.86 -0.87 -25.24
N LEU A 217 -21.99 -1.97 -24.51
CA LEU A 217 -20.97 -3.03 -24.44
C LEU A 217 -20.83 -3.81 -25.76
N LEU A 218 -21.90 -3.91 -26.55
CA LEU A 218 -21.88 -4.54 -27.88
C LEU A 218 -21.09 -3.73 -28.91
N VAL A 219 -20.94 -2.42 -28.72
CA VAL A 219 -20.15 -1.59 -29.63
C VAL A 219 -18.67 -1.82 -29.33
N PRO A 220 -17.89 -2.42 -30.26
CA PRO A 220 -16.48 -2.68 -30.02
C PRO A 220 -15.72 -1.36 -29.87
N PHE A 221 -14.84 -1.28 -28.88
CA PHE A 221 -14.00 -0.11 -28.67
C PHE A 221 -12.95 0.00 -29.79
N ASP A 222 -13.01 1.08 -30.57
CA ASP A 222 -12.02 1.34 -31.62
C ASP A 222 -10.73 1.91 -31.01
N LYS A 223 -9.71 1.04 -30.93
CA LYS A 223 -8.38 1.38 -30.41
C LYS A 223 -7.72 2.55 -31.15
N ARG A 224 -8.10 2.85 -32.41
CA ARG A 224 -7.53 3.95 -33.19
C ARG A 224 -7.92 5.33 -32.67
N ARG A 225 -9.05 5.43 -31.96
CA ARG A 225 -9.52 6.69 -31.35
C ARG A 225 -8.96 6.91 -29.95
N ASN A 226 -8.12 6.01 -29.46
CA ASN A 226 -7.60 6.09 -28.11
C ASN A 226 -6.55 7.20 -28.00
N HIS A 227 -6.70 8.09 -27.03
CA HIS A 227 -5.69 9.11 -26.80
C HIS A 227 -4.39 8.44 -26.33
N PRO A 228 -3.20 8.81 -26.83
CA PRO A 228 -1.94 8.16 -26.45
C PRO A 228 -1.66 8.18 -24.94
N ALA A 229 -2.19 9.17 -24.23
CA ALA A 229 -2.08 9.27 -22.78
C ALA A 229 -3.11 8.41 -22.02
N ALA A 230 -4.10 7.78 -22.67
CA ALA A 230 -5.19 7.08 -21.99
C ALA A 230 -4.72 5.85 -21.18
N LEU A 231 -3.70 5.14 -21.68
CA LEU A 231 -3.07 4.02 -20.99
C LEU A 231 -1.61 4.36 -20.70
N SER A 232 -1.12 3.99 -19.52
CA SER A 232 0.30 4.15 -19.18
C SER A 232 1.15 3.28 -20.10
N THR A 233 2.09 3.90 -20.81
CA THR A 233 3.10 3.20 -21.60
C THR A 233 4.29 2.77 -20.75
N SER A 234 4.52 3.43 -19.61
CA SER A 234 5.57 3.06 -18.66
C SER A 234 5.05 2.08 -17.60
N THR A 235 5.90 1.13 -17.23
CA THR A 235 5.66 0.19 -16.13
C THR A 235 5.88 0.81 -14.76
N TYR A 236 6.74 1.83 -14.67
CA TYR A 236 7.12 2.54 -13.45
C TYR A 236 6.89 4.05 -13.61
N GLY A 237 6.58 4.73 -12.50
CA GLY A 237 6.23 6.17 -12.50
C GLY A 237 7.41 7.14 -12.54
N MET A 238 8.63 6.66 -12.32
CA MET A 238 9.85 7.49 -12.27
C MET A 238 11.00 6.84 -13.04
N ASN A 239 12.02 7.65 -13.34
CA ASN A 239 13.26 7.17 -13.94
C ASN A 239 14.02 6.23 -12.99
N VAL A 240 14.70 5.24 -13.56
CA VAL A 240 15.46 4.24 -12.81
C VAL A 240 16.51 4.86 -11.88
N ALA A 241 17.18 5.93 -12.32
CA ALA A 241 18.17 6.63 -11.50
C ALA A 241 17.55 7.32 -10.26
N GLU A 242 16.36 7.91 -10.41
CA GLU A 242 15.65 8.53 -9.30
C GLU A 242 15.12 7.48 -8.32
N LEU A 243 14.60 6.36 -8.85
CA LEU A 243 14.19 5.22 -8.03
C LEU A 243 15.36 4.66 -7.20
N LEU A 244 16.55 4.50 -7.81
CA LEU A 244 17.76 4.05 -7.11
C LEU A 244 18.22 5.06 -6.05
N LYS A 245 18.23 6.35 -6.37
CA LYS A 245 18.59 7.42 -5.41
C LYS A 245 17.65 7.43 -4.21
N THR A 246 16.34 7.31 -4.47
CA THR A 246 15.31 7.29 -3.44
C THR A 246 15.44 6.04 -2.58
N SER A 247 15.60 4.86 -3.20
CA SER A 247 15.83 3.59 -2.51
C SER A 247 17.09 3.64 -1.63
N PHE A 248 18.19 4.22 -2.11
CA PHE A 248 19.41 4.38 -1.33
C PHE A 248 19.20 5.27 -0.10
N SER A 249 18.54 6.42 -0.28
CA SER A 249 18.20 7.31 0.84
C SER A 249 17.27 6.66 1.87
N TRP A 250 16.32 5.85 1.39
CA TRP A 250 15.39 5.12 2.23
C TRP A 250 16.09 4.03 3.05
N GLN A 251 16.97 3.24 2.43
CA GLN A 251 17.76 2.22 3.14
C GLN A 251 18.69 2.85 4.19
N LEU A 252 19.36 3.96 3.86
CA LEU A 252 20.22 4.66 4.81
C LEU A 252 19.41 5.19 6.01
N LEU A 253 18.22 5.73 5.78
CA LEU A 253 17.32 6.17 6.83
C LEU A 253 16.88 5.00 7.72
N LEU A 254 16.53 3.85 7.13
CA LEU A 254 16.16 2.63 7.85
C LEU A 254 17.32 2.11 8.71
N MET A 255 18.55 2.09 8.17
CA MET A 255 19.73 1.70 8.93
C MET A 255 19.97 2.63 10.12
N LYS A 256 19.83 3.95 9.92
CA LYS A 256 19.99 4.94 10.99
C LYS A 256 18.94 4.79 12.09
N ARG A 257 17.68 4.55 11.72
CA ARG A 257 16.57 4.37 12.68
C ARG A 257 16.67 3.06 13.45
N ASN A 258 17.13 1.99 12.79
CA ASN A 258 17.35 0.69 13.42
C ASN A 258 18.82 0.50 13.87
N SER A 259 19.53 1.59 14.18
CA SER A 259 20.94 1.56 14.58
C SER A 259 21.20 0.69 15.81
N PHE A 260 20.22 0.58 16.71
CA PHE A 260 20.26 -0.27 17.89
C PHE A 260 20.67 -1.71 17.57
N ILE A 261 20.12 -2.30 16.50
CA ILE A 261 20.43 -3.68 16.11
C ILE A 261 21.90 -3.81 15.69
N TYR A 262 22.41 -2.84 14.92
CA TYR A 262 23.82 -2.83 14.49
C TYR A 262 24.76 -2.62 15.67
N VAL A 263 24.42 -1.73 16.62
CA VAL A 263 25.20 -1.53 17.85
C VAL A 263 25.21 -2.81 18.70
N PHE A 264 24.06 -3.47 18.83
CA PHE A 264 23.99 -4.74 19.57
C PHE A 264 24.87 -5.83 18.94
N ARG A 265 24.83 -5.99 17.61
CA ARG A 265 25.71 -6.93 16.88
C ARG A 265 27.18 -6.60 17.10
N PHE A 266 27.54 -5.32 17.05
CA PHE A 266 28.89 -4.85 17.31
C PHE A 266 29.37 -5.20 18.72
N VAL A 267 28.54 -4.96 19.74
CA VAL A 267 28.87 -5.29 21.15
C VAL A 267 28.95 -6.80 21.36
N GLN A 268 28.02 -7.57 20.77
CA GLN A 268 28.04 -9.03 20.81
C GLN A 268 29.33 -9.59 20.20
N LEU A 269 29.74 -9.07 19.04
CA LEU A 269 30.98 -9.46 18.37
C LEU A 269 32.21 -9.14 19.22
N LEU A 270 32.25 -7.97 19.84
CA LEU A 270 33.33 -7.57 20.76
C LEU A 270 33.42 -8.52 21.97
N PHE A 271 32.29 -8.88 22.57
CA PHE A 271 32.25 -9.81 23.70
C PHE A 271 32.80 -11.20 23.32
N VAL A 272 32.38 -11.72 22.17
CA VAL A 272 32.91 -12.98 21.63
C VAL A 272 34.39 -12.87 21.32
N ALA A 273 34.85 -11.75 20.77
CA ALA A 273 36.26 -11.52 20.50
C ALA A 273 37.08 -11.61 21.80
N ILE A 274 36.61 -11.00 22.89
CA ILE A 274 37.25 -11.06 24.23
C ILE A 274 37.36 -12.50 24.74
N ILE A 275 36.30 -13.30 24.60
CA ILE A 275 36.35 -14.72 24.96
C ILE A 275 37.39 -15.45 24.11
N THR A 276 37.41 -15.20 22.80
CA THR A 276 38.36 -15.82 21.87
C THR A 276 39.80 -15.49 22.24
N MET A 277 40.06 -14.23 22.60
CA MET A 277 41.37 -13.77 23.04
C MET A 277 41.86 -14.42 24.32
N THR A 278 40.96 -14.68 25.28
CA THR A 278 41.34 -15.33 26.54
C THR A 278 41.61 -16.82 26.34
N VAL A 279 40.90 -17.48 25.42
CA VAL A 279 41.10 -18.89 25.07
C VAL A 279 42.41 -19.09 24.29
N PHE A 280 42.61 -18.32 23.22
CA PHE A 280 43.77 -18.42 22.33
C PHE A 280 44.85 -17.39 22.68
N PHE A 281 45.14 -17.21 23.97
CA PHE A 281 46.06 -16.18 24.40
C PHE A 281 47.51 -16.52 24.01
N ARG A 282 48.25 -15.56 23.46
CA ARG A 282 49.61 -15.75 22.91
C ARG A 282 50.58 -16.51 23.81
N THR A 283 50.51 -16.34 25.14
CA THR A 283 51.43 -17.05 26.05
C THR A 283 51.24 -18.56 26.10
N LYS A 284 50.08 -19.06 25.66
CA LYS A 284 49.75 -20.50 25.58
C LYS A 284 49.86 -21.05 24.16
N MET A 285 50.20 -20.23 23.17
CA MET A 285 50.25 -20.60 21.76
C MET A 285 51.71 -20.74 21.30
N HIS A 286 52.28 -21.94 21.43
CA HIS A 286 53.66 -22.21 21.01
C HIS A 286 53.77 -22.40 19.48
N HIS A 287 54.97 -22.27 18.90
CA HIS A 287 55.19 -22.40 17.45
C HIS A 287 56.06 -23.61 17.07
N GLN A 288 56.26 -24.56 17.98
CA GLN A 288 57.34 -25.53 17.88
C GLN A 288 56.89 -26.90 17.35
N THR A 289 55.60 -27.22 17.47
CA THR A 289 55.08 -28.56 17.17
C THR A 289 54.01 -28.52 16.08
N PHE A 290 53.85 -29.62 15.32
CA PHE A 290 52.74 -29.78 14.38
C PHE A 290 51.36 -29.69 15.07
N GLU A 291 51.25 -30.13 16.33
CA GLU A 291 50.05 -30.00 17.14
C GLU A 291 49.68 -28.53 17.40
N ASP A 292 50.67 -27.67 17.65
CA ASP A 292 50.45 -26.24 17.83
C ASP A 292 49.86 -25.59 16.56
N GLY A 293 50.31 -26.02 15.38
CA GLY A 293 49.75 -25.60 14.10
C GLY A 293 48.26 -25.93 13.95
N GLY A 294 47.83 -27.06 14.53
CA GLY A 294 46.41 -27.43 14.61
C GLY A 294 45.59 -26.47 15.46
N ILE A 295 46.16 -25.93 16.55
CA ILE A 295 45.49 -24.96 17.43
C ILE A 295 45.31 -23.62 16.71
N TYR A 296 46.32 -23.15 15.96
CA TYR A 296 46.20 -21.94 15.13
C TYR A 296 45.16 -22.09 14.02
N LEU A 297 45.12 -23.26 13.36
CA LEU A 297 44.09 -23.55 12.36
C LEU A 297 42.69 -23.56 13.00
N GLY A 298 42.57 -24.10 14.21
CA GLY A 298 41.34 -24.07 15.01
C GLY A 298 40.89 -22.65 15.34
N ALA A 299 41.82 -21.76 15.69
CA ALA A 299 41.52 -20.35 15.95
C ALA A 299 41.01 -19.61 14.70
N LEU A 300 41.63 -19.85 13.53
CA LEU A 300 41.18 -19.29 12.24
C LEU A 300 39.81 -19.81 11.84
N TYR A 301 39.59 -21.12 12.01
CA TYR A 301 38.29 -21.74 11.74
C TYR A 301 37.20 -21.18 12.64
N PHE A 302 37.48 -21.02 13.93
CA PHE A 302 36.56 -20.42 14.89
C PHE A 302 36.23 -18.97 14.53
N ALA A 303 37.24 -18.16 14.17
CA ALA A 303 37.04 -16.78 13.71
C ALA A 303 36.11 -16.71 12.48
N MET A 304 36.34 -17.57 11.49
CA MET A 304 35.50 -17.64 10.29
C MET A 304 34.05 -18.01 10.63
N ILE A 305 33.85 -18.99 11.51
CA ILE A 305 32.51 -19.39 11.97
C ILE A 305 31.81 -18.25 12.69
N MET A 306 32.48 -17.55 13.62
CA MET A 306 31.83 -16.48 14.39
C MET A 306 31.40 -15.31 13.50
N ILE A 307 32.22 -14.93 12.51
CA ILE A 307 31.85 -13.89 11.53
C ILE A 307 30.65 -14.34 10.68
N LEU A 308 30.64 -15.60 10.22
CA LEU A 308 29.52 -16.16 9.45
C LEU A 308 28.21 -16.16 10.25
N PHE A 309 28.24 -16.61 11.50
CA PHE A 309 27.08 -16.64 12.38
C PHE A 309 26.57 -15.23 12.71
N ASN A 310 27.45 -14.24 12.88
CA ASN A 310 27.04 -12.86 13.10
C ASN A 310 26.19 -12.35 11.91
N GLY A 311 26.62 -12.66 10.68
CA GLY A 311 25.89 -12.33 9.44
C GLY A 311 24.48 -12.90 9.36
N PHE A 312 24.22 -14.06 9.99
CA PHE A 312 22.92 -14.74 9.92
C PHE A 312 21.73 -13.91 10.44
N THR A 313 21.97 -13.01 11.38
CA THR A 313 20.92 -12.14 11.95
C THR A 313 20.33 -11.15 10.92
N GLU A 314 21.03 -10.85 9.81
CA GLU A 314 20.47 -10.09 8.68
C GLU A 314 19.36 -10.83 7.94
N VAL A 315 19.44 -12.17 7.90
CA VAL A 315 18.44 -13.00 7.21
C VAL A 315 17.08 -12.84 7.88
N SER A 316 17.02 -12.89 9.21
CA SER A 316 15.78 -12.68 9.97
C SER A 316 15.19 -11.29 9.73
N MET A 317 16.03 -10.26 9.66
CA MET A 317 15.58 -8.89 9.34
C MET A 317 15.06 -8.77 7.90
N LEU A 318 15.64 -9.49 6.94
CA LEU A 318 15.15 -9.50 5.56
C LEU A 318 13.79 -10.19 5.46
N ILE A 319 13.61 -11.32 6.14
CA ILE A 319 12.34 -12.06 6.16
C ILE A 319 11.20 -11.18 6.65
N ALA A 320 11.42 -10.39 7.71
CA ALA A 320 10.42 -9.46 8.24
C ALA A 320 9.99 -8.37 7.22
N LYS A 321 10.84 -8.04 6.23
CA LYS A 321 10.57 -7.01 5.22
C LYS A 321 9.94 -7.57 3.94
N LEU A 322 9.98 -8.88 3.72
CA LEU A 322 9.49 -9.53 2.49
C LEU A 322 8.01 -9.21 2.17
N PRO A 323 7.06 -9.21 3.13
CA PRO A 323 5.66 -8.93 2.82
C PRO A 323 5.47 -7.55 2.18
N VAL A 324 6.18 -6.54 2.69
CA VAL A 324 6.15 -5.17 2.15
C VAL A 324 6.78 -5.13 0.76
N LEU A 325 7.89 -5.85 0.55
CA LEU A 325 8.54 -5.93 -0.75
C LEU A 325 7.64 -6.57 -1.81
N TYR A 326 6.92 -7.64 -1.47
CA TYR A 326 6.00 -8.30 -2.38
C TYR A 326 4.82 -7.39 -2.73
N LYS A 327 4.21 -6.74 -1.73
CA LYS A 327 3.16 -5.73 -1.95
C LYS A 327 3.61 -4.63 -2.91
N HIS A 328 4.77 -4.01 -2.68
CA HIS A 328 5.25 -2.92 -3.55
C HIS A 328 5.60 -3.40 -4.97
N ARG A 329 6.09 -4.64 -5.10
CA ARG A 329 6.39 -5.26 -6.40
C ARG A 329 5.11 -5.51 -7.20
N GLU A 330 4.07 -6.03 -6.56
CA GLU A 330 2.76 -6.28 -7.18
C GLU A 330 2.09 -4.97 -7.63
N LEU A 331 2.21 -3.92 -6.82
CA LEU A 331 1.77 -2.57 -7.14
C LEU A 331 2.67 -1.83 -8.14
N ARG A 332 3.76 -2.45 -8.59
CA ARG A 332 4.73 -1.90 -9.56
C ARG A 332 5.31 -0.54 -9.14
N PHE A 333 5.55 -0.33 -7.85
CA PHE A 333 6.23 0.89 -7.38
C PHE A 333 7.69 0.93 -7.82
N TYR A 334 8.39 -0.19 -7.70
CA TYR A 334 9.77 -0.34 -8.16
C TYR A 334 10.08 -1.80 -8.52
N PRO A 335 11.08 -2.05 -9.39
CA PRO A 335 11.61 -3.38 -9.62
C PRO A 335 12.25 -3.94 -8.35
N GLY A 336 12.15 -5.24 -8.09
CA GLY A 336 12.74 -5.87 -6.89
C GLY A 336 14.24 -5.59 -6.72
N TRP A 337 15.00 -5.49 -7.82
CA TRP A 337 16.43 -5.23 -7.78
C TRP A 337 16.79 -3.80 -7.32
N VAL A 338 15.88 -2.82 -7.49
CA VAL A 338 16.08 -1.44 -7.02
C VAL A 338 16.08 -1.38 -5.49
N TYR A 339 15.42 -2.33 -4.84
CA TYR A 339 15.46 -2.48 -3.40
C TYR A 339 16.70 -3.24 -2.92
N THR A 340 17.02 -4.36 -3.58
CA THR A 340 18.08 -5.26 -3.12
C THR A 340 19.48 -4.70 -3.33
N LEU A 341 19.73 -4.00 -4.46
CA LEU A 341 21.06 -3.50 -4.80
C LEU A 341 21.57 -2.46 -3.79
N PRO A 342 20.81 -1.40 -3.43
CA PRO A 342 21.23 -0.46 -2.39
C PRO A 342 21.39 -1.13 -1.02
N SER A 343 20.52 -2.07 -0.66
CA SER A 343 20.62 -2.80 0.61
C SER A 343 21.91 -3.61 0.70
N TRP A 344 22.29 -4.30 -0.38
CA TRP A 344 23.54 -5.06 -0.46
C TRP A 344 24.77 -4.14 -0.48
N LEU A 345 24.71 -3.04 -1.22
CA LEU A 345 25.83 -2.10 -1.28
C LEU A 345 26.11 -1.43 0.07
N LEU A 346 25.05 -1.13 0.83
CA LEU A 346 25.16 -0.53 2.16
C LEU A 346 25.61 -1.51 3.24
N SER A 347 25.44 -2.82 3.05
CA SER A 347 25.91 -3.82 4.02
C SER A 347 27.41 -4.08 3.93
N ILE A 348 28.02 -3.92 2.75
CA ILE A 348 29.46 -4.15 2.54
C ILE A 348 30.34 -3.31 3.50
N PRO A 349 30.17 -1.98 3.63
CA PRO A 349 30.96 -1.19 4.57
C PRO A 349 30.79 -1.62 6.03
N SER A 350 29.57 -1.96 6.47
CA SER A 350 29.34 -2.43 7.84
C SER A 350 29.99 -3.78 8.10
N SER A 351 29.89 -4.74 7.18
CA SER A 351 30.52 -6.05 7.32
C SER A 351 32.04 -5.96 7.29
N ALA A 352 32.60 -5.04 6.48
CA ALA A 352 34.03 -4.76 6.44
C ALA A 352 34.52 -4.15 7.77
N LEU A 353 33.75 -3.24 8.37
CA LEU A 353 34.06 -2.65 9.68
C LEU A 353 34.06 -3.71 10.79
N GLU A 354 33.03 -4.57 10.83
CA GLU A 354 32.90 -5.65 11.81
C GLU A 354 34.06 -6.65 11.71
N SER A 355 34.37 -7.10 10.49
CA SER A 355 35.47 -8.04 10.23
C SER A 355 36.83 -7.40 10.52
N GLY A 356 37.02 -6.14 10.13
CA GLY A 356 38.24 -5.38 10.38
C GLY A 356 38.50 -5.20 11.87
N MET A 357 37.46 -4.93 12.66
CA MET A 357 37.58 -4.86 14.11
C MET A 357 37.92 -6.22 14.71
N TRP A 358 37.23 -7.30 14.31
CA TRP A 358 37.55 -8.64 14.80
C TRP A 358 39.03 -8.98 14.62
N VAL A 359 39.55 -8.76 13.40
CA VAL A 359 40.97 -8.97 13.09
C VAL A 359 41.83 -8.05 13.93
N ALA A 360 41.55 -6.74 13.99
CA ALA A 360 42.38 -5.79 14.74
C ALA A 360 42.54 -6.17 16.21
N VAL A 361 41.49 -6.68 16.84
CA VAL A 361 41.51 -7.02 18.28
C VAL A 361 42.11 -8.42 18.51
N THR A 362 41.78 -9.41 17.68
CA THR A 362 42.24 -10.79 17.89
C THR A 362 43.65 -11.05 17.38
N TYR A 363 44.11 -10.35 16.34
CA TYR A 363 45.31 -10.71 15.59
C TYR A 363 46.59 -10.77 16.45
N TYR A 364 46.86 -9.66 17.13
CA TYR A 364 48.06 -9.51 17.95
C TYR A 364 47.97 -10.29 19.27
N VAL A 365 46.76 -10.48 19.80
CA VAL A 365 46.53 -11.17 21.07
C VAL A 365 46.65 -12.68 20.94
N ILE A 366 46.27 -13.23 19.78
CA ILE A 366 46.48 -14.64 19.46
C ILE A 366 47.94 -14.92 19.09
N GLY A 367 48.62 -13.93 18.49
CA GLY A 367 50.02 -14.06 18.08
C GLY A 367 50.17 -14.66 16.69
N PHE A 368 49.28 -14.29 15.76
CA PHE A 368 49.49 -14.59 14.35
C PHE A 368 50.76 -13.89 13.81
N ASP A 369 51.25 -14.36 12.66
CA ASP A 369 52.51 -13.89 12.08
C ASP A 369 52.47 -12.37 11.82
N PRO A 370 53.33 -11.55 12.44
CA PRO A 370 53.33 -10.11 12.24
C PRO A 370 53.85 -9.67 10.85
N GLN A 371 54.44 -10.57 10.06
CA GLN A 371 54.97 -10.24 8.74
C GLN A 371 53.87 -10.17 7.68
N ILE A 372 53.71 -8.98 7.09
CA ILE A 372 52.79 -8.74 5.95
C ILE A 372 53.37 -9.33 4.65
N THR A 373 54.69 -9.44 4.56
CA THR A 373 55.43 -9.98 3.42
C THR A 373 56.20 -11.21 3.87
N ARG A 374 55.97 -12.31 3.16
CA ARG A 374 56.65 -13.58 3.36
C ARG A 374 58.11 -13.54 2.94
#